data_AF-A0A7W1IW10-F1
#
_entry.id   AF-A0A7W1IW10-F1
#
_cell.length_a   1.000
_cell.length_b   1.000
_cell.length_c   1.000
_cell.angle_alpha   90.00
_cell.angle_beta   90.00
_cell.angle_gamma   90.00
#
_symmetry.space_group_name_H-M   'P 1'
#
loop_
_entity.id
_entity.type
_entity.pdbx_description
1 polymer ?
#
loop_
_entity_poly.entity_id
_entity_poly.type
_entity_poly.pdbx_seq_one_letter_code
_entity_poly.pdbx_strand_id
1 'polypeptide(L)'
;MMIDNLCINGVFIPIAGVNQTVNLSTGGTVVINEQIRTGAGNAASLTVNGVHVGIPPLISGTPAVADVIISSARSYIACGAQ
;
A
#
# COMPACT_ATOMS: atom_id res chain seq x y z
N MET A 1 1.18 7.24 10.05
CA MET A 1 2.32 7.50 9.15
C MET A 1 1.90 8.64 8.24
N MET A 2 2.66 9.73 8.19
CA MET A 2 2.45 10.82 7.22
C MET A 2 3.60 10.75 6.22
N ILE A 3 3.28 10.67 4.93
CA ILE A 3 4.25 10.82 3.86
C ILE A 3 4.16 12.28 3.43
N ASP A 4 5.29 12.97 3.50
CA ASP A 4 5.40 14.33 3.01
C ASP A 4 6.31 14.37 1.78
N ASN A 5 6.02 15.29 0.87
CA ASN A 5 6.85 15.60 -0.30
C ASN A 5 7.18 14.38 -1.20
N LEU A 6 6.23 13.46 -1.40
CA LEU A 6 6.44 12.31 -2.29
C LEU A 6 6.69 12.79 -3.73
N CYS A 7 7.85 12.42 -4.25
CA CYS A 7 8.26 12.73 -5.62
C CYS A 7 8.64 11.44 -6.33
N ILE A 8 8.01 11.20 -7.49
CA ILE A 8 8.27 10.03 -8.33
C ILE A 8 8.71 10.54 -9.69
N ASN A 9 9.93 10.17 -10.09
CA ASN A 9 10.51 10.60 -11.36
C ASN A 9 10.46 12.13 -11.58
N GLY A 10 10.73 12.91 -10.53
CA GLY A 10 10.68 14.38 -10.58
C GLY A 10 9.28 14.99 -10.48
N VAL A 11 8.22 14.18 -10.43
CA VAL A 11 6.83 14.65 -10.31
C VAL A 11 6.37 14.52 -8.87
N PHE A 12 5.93 15.64 -8.30
CA PHE A 12 5.30 15.66 -6.99
C PHE A 12 3.92 15.01 -7.05
N ILE A 13 3.70 14.05 -6.16
CA ILE A 13 2.43 13.35 -6.03
C ILE A 13 1.69 13.90 -4.82
N PRO A 14 0.55 14.61 -5.02
CA PRO A 14 -0.23 15.10 -3.90
C PRO A 14 -0.84 13.93 -3.13
N ILE A 15 -0.72 13.96 -1.80
CA ILE A 15 -1.29 12.95 -0.92
C ILE A 15 -2.71 13.38 -0.56
N ALA A 16 -3.70 12.64 -1.05
CA ALA A 16 -5.12 12.96 -0.92
C ALA A 16 -5.83 12.15 0.18
N GLY A 17 -5.26 11.02 0.64
CA GLY A 17 -5.91 10.19 1.65
C GLY A 17 -5.27 8.82 1.88
N VAL A 18 -6.11 7.86 2.27
CA VAL A 18 -5.77 6.44 2.46
C VAL A 18 -6.09 5.64 1.20
N ASN A 19 -5.36 4.56 0.93
CA ASN A 19 -5.55 3.68 -0.23
C ASN A 19 -5.55 4.45 -1.57
N GLN A 20 -4.77 5.53 -1.66
CA GLN A 20 -4.72 6.34 -2.87
C GLN A 20 -3.90 5.61 -3.93
N THR A 21 -4.52 5.30 -5.06
CA THR A 21 -3.81 4.72 -6.21
C THR A 21 -3.44 5.80 -7.21
N VAL A 22 -2.18 5.82 -7.62
CA VAL A 22 -1.65 6.70 -8.67
C VAL A 22 -1.09 5.83 -9.78
N ASN A 23 -1.60 6.02 -10.99
CA ASN A 23 -1.03 5.39 -12.18
C ASN A 23 0.18 6.20 -12.64
N LEU A 24 1.32 5.53 -12.79
CA LEU A 24 2.52 6.13 -13.32
C LEU A 24 2.46 6.14 -14.85
N SER A 25 2.90 7.24 -15.46
CA SER A 25 3.01 7.36 -16.92
C SER A 25 3.91 6.30 -17.56
N THR A 26 4.80 5.69 -16.77
CA THR A 26 5.71 4.62 -17.18
C THR A 26 5.08 3.22 -17.10
N GLY A 27 3.78 3.10 -16.82
CA GLY A 27 3.06 1.81 -16.88
C GLY A 27 3.07 0.99 -15.58
N GLY A 28 3.11 1.65 -14.44
CA GLY A 28 3.00 1.02 -13.11
C GLY A 28 1.98 1.72 -12.22
N THR A 29 1.80 1.21 -11.01
CA THR A 29 0.93 1.82 -10.00
C THR A 29 1.71 2.06 -8.71
N VAL A 30 1.33 3.13 -8.01
CA VAL A 30 1.74 3.37 -6.64
C VAL A 30 0.50 3.53 -5.79
N VAL A 31 0.38 2.68 -4.78
CA VAL A 31 -0.63 2.78 -3.74
C VAL A 31 0.02 3.46 -2.53
N ILE A 32 -0.56 4.58 -2.14
CA ILE A 32 -0.08 5.42 -1.05
C ILE A 32 -1.00 5.22 0.14
N ASN A 33 -0.39 5.02 1.31
CA ASN A 33 -1.09 4.86 2.58
C ASN A 33 -2.17 3.75 2.49
N GLU A 34 -1.77 2.60 1.95
CA GLU A 34 -2.61 1.41 1.82
C GLU A 34 -2.88 0.82 3.21
N GLN A 35 -4.14 0.69 3.59
CA GLN A 35 -4.59 0.15 4.87
C GLN A 35 -5.28 -1.18 4.68
N ILE A 36 -4.61 -2.26 5.09
CA ILE A 36 -5.13 -3.62 5.05
C ILE A 36 -5.59 -3.97 6.47
N ARG A 37 -6.91 -4.07 6.65
CA ARG A 37 -7.54 -4.42 7.92
C ARG A 37 -7.99 -5.87 7.88
N THR A 38 -7.66 -6.63 8.92
CA THR A 38 -8.17 -8.00 9.12
C THR A 38 -8.68 -8.15 10.54
N GLY A 39 -9.72 -8.96 10.74
CA GLY A 39 -10.26 -9.24 12.07
C GLY A 39 -11.10 -10.50 12.08
N ALA A 40 -10.95 -11.28 13.14
CA ALA A 40 -11.71 -12.51 13.37
C ALA A 40 -11.84 -12.75 14.88
N GLY A 41 -13.07 -13.00 15.35
CA GLY A 41 -13.36 -13.19 16.77
C GLY A 41 -12.89 -12.02 17.63
N ASN A 42 -12.05 -12.32 18.60
CA ASN A 42 -11.45 -11.40 19.56
C ASN A 42 -10.12 -10.77 19.08
N ALA A 43 -9.72 -10.97 17.82
CA ALA A 43 -8.47 -10.45 17.27
C ALA A 43 -8.69 -9.55 16.04
N ALA A 44 -7.86 -8.51 15.92
CA ALA A 44 -7.82 -7.61 14.78
C ALA A 44 -6.40 -7.15 14.46
N SER A 45 -6.13 -6.82 13.20
CA SER A 45 -4.86 -6.27 12.75
C SER A 45 -5.06 -5.19 11.70
N LEU A 46 -4.12 -4.24 11.68
CA LEU A 46 -4.03 -3.19 10.67
C LEU A 46 -2.59 -3.14 10.17
N THR A 47 -2.40 -3.44 8.90
CA THR A 47 -1.14 -3.16 8.20
C THR A 47 -1.33 -1.87 7.40
N VAL A 48 -0.39 -0.94 7.53
CA VAL A 48 -0.33 0.28 6.74
C VAL A 48 0.94 0.24 5.91
N ASN A 49 0.80 0.12 4.60
CA ASN A 49 1.91 0.30 3.66
C ASN A 49 1.96 1.76 3.26
N GLY A 50 3.05 2.44 3.60
CA GLY A 50 3.22 3.85 3.27
C GLY A 50 3.26 4.07 1.76
N VAL A 51 4.15 3.33 1.09
CA VAL A 51 4.26 3.32 -0.38
C VAL A 51 4.39 1.88 -0.85
N HIS A 52 3.45 1.47 -1.69
CA HIS A 52 3.39 0.17 -2.33
C HIS A 52 3.43 0.39 -3.85
N VAL A 53 4.46 -0.12 -4.52
CA VAL A 53 4.68 0.02 -5.96
C VAL A 53 4.42 -1.30 -6.66
N GLY A 54 3.51 -1.30 -7.63
CA GLY A 54 3.18 -2.45 -8.46
C GLY A 54 3.53 -2.20 -9.92
N ILE A 55 4.17 -3.17 -10.57
CA ILE A 55 4.33 -3.20 -12.03
C ILE A 55 3.49 -4.37 -12.56
N PRO A 56 2.43 -4.10 -13.35
CA PRO A 56 1.55 -5.14 -13.84
C PRO A 56 2.30 -6.14 -14.73
N PRO A 57 1.72 -7.34 -14.94
CA PRO A 57 2.30 -8.31 -15.86
C PRO A 57 2.42 -7.75 -17.29
N LEU A 58 3.49 -8.12 -17.99
CA LEU A 58 3.65 -7.82 -19.42
C LEU A 58 2.70 -8.62 -20.31
N ILE A 59 2.26 -9.79 -19.82
CA ILE A 59 1.39 -10.72 -20.52
C ILE A 59 0.19 -11.03 -19.63
N SER A 60 -1.03 -10.85 -20.14
CA SER A 60 -2.24 -11.15 -19.37
C SER A 60 -2.23 -12.59 -18.86
N GLY A 61 -2.48 -12.77 -17.55
CA GLY A 61 -2.49 -14.08 -16.90
C GLY A 61 -1.16 -14.52 -16.28
N THR A 62 -0.09 -13.72 -16.40
CA THR A 62 1.17 -13.95 -15.66
C THR A 62 1.24 -13.14 -14.37
N PRO A 63 2.14 -13.47 -13.43
CA PRO A 63 2.39 -12.66 -12.25
C PRO A 63 2.89 -11.25 -12.59
N ALA A 64 2.67 -10.32 -11.66
CA ALA A 64 3.22 -8.97 -11.72
C ALA A 64 4.76 -9.01 -11.89
N VAL A 65 5.30 -8.04 -12.63
CA VAL A 65 6.75 -7.93 -12.85
C VAL A 65 7.45 -7.51 -11.57
N ALA A 66 6.82 -6.64 -10.79
CA ALA A 66 7.31 -6.22 -9.48
C ALA A 66 6.15 -5.86 -8.57
N ASP A 67 6.33 -6.14 -7.29
CA ASP A 67 5.40 -5.84 -6.21
C ASP A 67 6.24 -5.50 -4.98
N VAL A 68 6.36 -4.21 -4.65
CA VAL A 68 7.35 -3.71 -3.69
C VAL A 68 6.69 -2.82 -2.66
N ILE A 69 6.82 -3.19 -1.39
CA ILE A 69 6.44 -2.35 -0.26
C ILE A 69 7.69 -1.66 0.26
N ILE A 70 7.76 -0.33 0.10
CA ILE A 70 8.93 0.47 0.51
C ILE A 70 8.94 0.69 2.03
N SER A 71 7.76 0.87 2.61
CA SER A 71 7.60 1.08 4.05
C SER A 71 6.29 0.49 4.51
N SER A 72 6.33 -0.23 5.63
CA SER A 72 5.17 -0.87 6.23
C SER A 72 5.22 -0.74 7.75
N ALA A 73 4.06 -0.55 8.36
CA ALA A 73 3.85 -0.65 9.79
C ALA A 73 2.65 -1.56 10.05
N ARG A 74 2.73 -2.37 11.11
CA ARG A 74 1.65 -3.27 11.48
C ARG A 74 1.29 -3.09 12.95
N SER A 75 0.00 -3.05 13.23
CA SER A 75 -0.57 -3.17 14.56
C SER A 75 -1.43 -4.43 14.63
N TYR A 76 -1.45 -5.06 15.80
CA TYR A 76 -2.26 -6.23 16.10
C TYR A 76 -2.81 -6.10 17.52
N ILE A 77 -4.06 -6.47 17.70
CA ILE A 77 -4.72 -6.57 19.00
C ILE A 77 -5.46 -7.90 19.10
N ALA A 78 -5.35 -8.54 20.25
CA ALA A 78 -6.19 -9.66 20.63
C ALA A 78 -6.72 -9.42 22.05
N CYS A 79 -8.03 -9.46 22.21
CA CYS A 79 -8.68 -9.41 23.51
C CYS A 79 -8.73 -10.82 24.11
N GLY A 80 -8.70 -10.96 25.43
CA GLY A 80 -9.03 -12.25 26.06
C GLY A 80 -10.47 -12.65 25.73
N ALA A 81 -10.73 -13.94 25.52
CA ALA A 81 -12.10 -14.44 25.55
C ALA A 81 -12.62 -14.26 26.99
N GLN A 82 -13.72 -13.52 27.14
CA GLN A 82 -14.46 -13.46 28.41
C GLN A 82 -15.40 -14.64 28.50
#